data_AF-A0AA36JWH4-F1
#
_entry.id   AF-A0AA36JWH4-F1
#
_cell.length_a   1.000
_cell.length_b   1.000
_cell.length_c   1.000
_cell.angle_alpha   90.00
_cell.angle_beta   90.00
_cell.angle_gamma   90.00
#
_symmetry.space_group_name_H-M   'P 1'
#
loop_
_entity.id
_entity.type
_entity.pdbx_description
1 polymer ?
#
loop_
_entity_poly.entity_id
_entity_poly.type
_entity_poly.pdbx_seq_one_letter_code
_entity_poly.pdbx_strand_id
1 'polypeptide(L)' 'MATAKLEKENVLIMRMHYAEATHPENGEKIDVSVAMNGVPVITYKGRIVTYDIQEIVNEAVNLIDEALAKELKNGDN' A
#
# COMPACT_ATOMS: atom_id res chain seq x y z
N MET A 1 0.67 10.20 -3.00
CA MET A 1 0.35 9.34 -1.86
C MET A 1 -1.01 8.71 -2.09
N ALA A 2 -1.01 7.42 -2.36
CA ALA A 2 -2.20 6.62 -2.52
C ALA A 2 -3.12 6.75 -1.29
N THR A 3 -4.41 6.90 -1.55
CA THR A 3 -5.42 7.17 -0.53
C THR A 3 -5.87 5.86 0.11
N ALA A 4 -5.78 5.82 1.43
CA ALA A 4 -6.34 4.75 2.23
C ALA A 4 -7.87 4.83 2.27
N LYS A 5 -8.54 3.69 2.06
CA LYS A 5 -9.98 3.55 2.13
C LYS A 5 -10.37 2.62 3.28
N LEU A 6 -11.12 3.14 4.24
CA LEU A 6 -11.75 2.33 5.28
C LEU A 6 -12.91 1.54 4.67
N GLU A 7 -12.88 0.22 4.80
CA GLU A 7 -13.94 -0.64 4.31
C GLU A 7 -15.15 -0.66 5.26
N LYS A 8 -16.33 -0.92 4.67
CA LYS A 8 -17.57 -1.05 5.44
C LYS A 8 -17.56 -2.31 6.29
N GLU A 9 -18.43 -2.34 7.29
CA GLU A 9 -18.71 -3.56 8.03
C GLU A 9 -19.24 -4.64 7.07
N ASN A 10 -18.78 -5.88 7.21
CA ASN A 10 -19.15 -7.07 6.43
C ASN A 10 -18.60 -7.16 4.98
N VAL A 11 -17.49 -6.51 4.66
CA VAL A 11 -16.80 -6.75 3.37
C VAL A 11 -16.04 -8.08 3.41
N LEU A 12 -16.26 -8.94 2.42
CA LEU A 12 -15.46 -10.15 2.19
C LEU A 12 -14.31 -9.83 1.23
N ILE A 13 -13.08 -10.01 1.67
CA ILE A 13 -11.88 -9.82 0.85
C ILE A 13 -11.08 -11.12 0.83
N MET A 14 -10.95 -11.73 -0.35
CA MET A 14 -9.98 -12.81 -0.55
C MET A 14 -8.57 -12.24 -0.60
N ARG A 15 -7.71 -12.71 0.30
CA ARG A 15 -6.38 -12.16 0.50
C ARG A 15 -5.39 -13.23 0.93
N MET A 16 -4.12 -13.00 0.60
CA MET A 16 -2.99 -13.76 1.07
C MET A 16 -2.34 -13.00 2.24
N HIS A 17 -2.23 -13.65 3.39
CA HIS A 17 -1.46 -13.10 4.50
C HIS A 17 0.01 -12.96 4.10
N TYR A 18 0.62 -11.82 4.42
CA TYR A 18 2.00 -11.53 4.04
C TYR A 18 2.90 -11.35 5.27
N ALA A 19 2.48 -10.52 6.24
CA ALA A 19 3.26 -10.23 7.43
C ALA A 19 2.39 -9.77 8.61
N GLU A 20 2.93 -9.93 9.82
CA GLU A 20 2.42 -9.26 11.02
C GLU A 20 3.40 -8.17 11.45
N ALA A 21 2.88 -7.03 11.86
CA ALA A 21 3.62 -5.96 12.52
C ALA A 21 3.00 -5.65 13.88
N THR A 22 3.73 -4.89 14.71
CA THR A 22 3.25 -4.45 16.02
C THR A 22 3.26 -2.93 16.07
N HIS A 23 2.15 -2.33 16.52
CA HIS A 23 2.06 -0.90 16.71
C HIS A 23 3.04 -0.46 17.81
N PRO A 24 3.96 0.48 17.53
CA PRO A 24 5.10 0.76 18.41
C PRO A 24 4.69 1.30 19.79
N GLU A 25 3.58 2.04 19.87
CA GLU A 25 3.15 2.68 21.12
C GLU A 25 2.23 1.81 22.01
N ASN A 26 1.29 1.09 21.42
CA ASN A 26 0.26 0.35 22.17
C ASN A 26 0.39 -1.17 22.06
N GLY A 27 1.39 -1.68 21.31
CA GLY A 27 1.69 -3.10 21.23
C GLY A 27 0.66 -3.93 20.46
N GLU A 28 -0.36 -3.31 19.85
CA GLU A 28 -1.38 -4.05 19.12
C GLU A 28 -0.86 -4.59 17.79
N LYS A 29 -1.34 -5.78 17.42
CA LYS A 29 -0.99 -6.43 16.16
C LYS A 29 -1.62 -5.69 14.96
N ILE A 30 -0.82 -5.57 13.91
CA ILE A 30 -1.21 -5.07 12.59
C ILE A 30 -1.01 -6.24 11.63
N ASP A 31 -2.09 -6.66 10.98
CA ASP A 31 -2.06 -7.72 9.97
C ASP A 31 -1.90 -7.09 8.59
N VAL A 32 -0.86 -7.50 7.87
CA VAL A 32 -0.53 -7.02 6.53
C VAL A 32 -0.75 -8.17 5.56
N SER A 33 -1.64 -7.95 4.62
CA SER A 33 -2.04 -8.94 3.62
C SER A 33 -2.17 -8.29 2.24
N VAL A 34 -2.29 -9.10 1.20
CA VAL A 34 -2.46 -8.64 -0.17
C VAL A 34 -3.69 -9.30 -0.77
N ALA A 35 -4.61 -8.51 -1.31
CA ALA A 35 -5.78 -9.00 -2.03
C ALA A 35 -5.38 -9.63 -3.37
N MET A 36 -6.25 -10.44 -3.97
CA MET A 36 -5.93 -11.14 -5.22
C MET A 36 -5.58 -10.23 -6.41
N ASN A 37 -5.99 -8.97 -6.37
CA ASN A 37 -5.65 -7.95 -7.37
C ASN A 37 -4.35 -7.20 -7.06
N GLY A 38 -3.56 -7.67 -6.08
CA GLY A 38 -2.29 -7.04 -5.68
C GLY A 38 -2.45 -5.84 -4.75
N VAL A 39 -3.67 -5.48 -4.35
CA VAL A 39 -3.90 -4.34 -3.45
C VAL A 39 -3.51 -4.72 -2.01
N PRO A 40 -2.71 -3.90 -1.32
CA PRO A 40 -2.43 -4.09 0.10
C PRO A 40 -3.70 -3.97 0.94
N VAL A 41 -3.83 -4.85 1.93
CA VAL A 41 -4.93 -4.86 2.89
C VAL A 41 -4.34 -4.85 4.30
N ILE A 42 -4.68 -3.84 5.07
CA ILE A 42 -4.22 -3.67 6.45
C ILE A 42 -5.38 -3.93 7.40
N THR A 43 -5.21 -4.86 8.33
CA THR A 43 -6.15 -5.07 9.44
C THR A 43 -5.55 -4.54 10.74
N TYR A 44 -6.27 -3.64 11.40
CA TYR A 44 -5.87 -3.08 12.70
C TYR A 44 -7.12 -2.85 13.54
N LYS A 45 -7.13 -3.28 14.82
CA LYS A 45 -8.31 -3.15 15.71
C LYS A 45 -9.62 -3.72 15.12
N GLY A 46 -9.54 -4.78 14.32
CA GLY A 46 -10.69 -5.33 13.61
C GLY A 46 -11.27 -4.43 12.51
N ARG A 47 -10.57 -3.36 12.12
CA ARG A 47 -10.88 -2.50 10.97
C ARG A 47 -9.99 -2.89 9.81
N ILE A 48 -10.54 -2.79 8.60
CA ILE A 48 -9.85 -3.13 7.36
C ILE A 48 -9.70 -1.87 6.52
N VAL A 49 -8.47 -1.63 6.08
CA VAL A 49 -8.12 -0.57 5.13
C VAL A 49 -7.58 -1.20 3.85
N THR A 50 -8.06 -0.70 2.72
CA THR A 50 -7.55 -1.00 1.37
C THR A 50 -7.06 0.30 0.72
N TYR A 51 -6.50 0.19 -0.48
CA TYR A 51 -6.00 1.34 -1.23
C TYR A 51 -6.53 1.30 -2.66
N ASP A 52 -6.62 2.47 -3.30
CA ASP A 52 -6.92 2.54 -4.73
C ASP A 52 -5.69 2.12 -5.55
N ILE A 53 -5.84 1.09 -6.37
CA ILE A 53 -4.76 0.55 -7.19
C ILE A 53 -4.29 1.55 -8.26
N GLN A 54 -5.19 2.38 -8.81
CA GLN A 54 -4.82 3.37 -9.81
C GLN A 54 -3.94 4.46 -9.19
N GLU A 55 -4.25 4.88 -7.97
CA GLU A 55 -3.42 5.87 -7.28
C GLU A 55 -2.04 5.31 -6.93
N ILE A 56 -1.95 4.05 -6.48
CA ILE A 56 -0.68 3.35 -6.24
C ILE A 56 0.14 3.30 -7.53
N VAL A 57 -0.47 2.88 -8.64
CA VAL A 57 0.21 2.75 -9.94
C VAL A 57 0.71 4.10 -10.43
N ASN A 58 -0.12 5.15 -10.38
CA ASN A 58 0.27 6.49 -10.82
C ASN A 58 1.44 7.05 -10.01
N GLU A 59 1.42 6.87 -8.68
CA GLU A 59 2.52 7.30 -7.81
C GLU A 59 3.82 6.54 -8.13
N ALA A 60 3.75 5.23 -8.33
CA ALA A 60 4.91 4.42 -8.69
C ALA A 60 5.51 4.83 -10.05
N VAL A 61 4.67 5.06 -11.06
CA VAL A 61 5.13 5.51 -12.39
C VAL A 61 5.79 6.88 -12.31
N ASN A 62 5.17 7.85 -11.62
CA ASN A 62 5.75 9.19 -11.45
C ASN A 62 7.12 9.14 -10.78
N LEU A 63 7.30 8.31 -9.75
CA LEU A 63 8.59 8.12 -9.08
C LEU A 63 9.66 7.57 -10.04
N ILE A 64 9.30 6.62 -10.90
CA ILE A 64 10.20 6.06 -11.91
C ILE A 64 10.57 7.14 -12.95
N ASP A 65 9.59 7.88 -13.46
CA ASP A 65 9.82 8.93 -14.45
C ASP A 65 10.74 10.03 -13.90
N GLU A 66 10.55 10.45 -12.65
CA GLU A 66 11.43 11.42 -11.98
C GLU A 66 12.87 10.92 -11.82
N ALA A 67 13.05 9.63 -11.51
CA ALA A 67 14.37 9.02 -11.39
C ALA A 67 15.09 8.99 -12.75
N LEU A 68 14.41 8.52 -13.79
CA LEU A 68 14.94 8.48 -15.16
C LEU A 68 15.29 9.88 -15.67
N ALA A 69 14.46 10.88 -15.40
CA ALA A 69 14.73 12.27 -15.79
C ALA A 69 15.98 12.84 -15.09
N LYS A 70 16.31 12.41 -13.87
CA LYS A 70 17.53 12.82 -13.16
C LYS A 70 18.76 12.12 -13.72
N GLU A 71 18.67 10.84 -14.05
CA GLU A 71 19.77 10.07 -14.66
C GLU A 71 20.19 10.66 -16.01
N LEU A 72 19.22 11.00 -16.86
CA LEU A 72 19.47 11.65 -18.16
C LEU A 72 20.19 13.00 -17.99
N LYS A 73 19.84 13.79 -16.98
CA LYS A 73 20.51 15.08 -16.71
C LYS A 73 21.93 14.95 -16.17
N ASN A 74 22.26 13.79 -15.57
CA ASN A 74 23.58 13.53 -15.00
C ASN A 74 24.53 12.83 -15.98
N GLY A 75 24.03 12.28 -17.10
CA GLY A 75 24.83 11.63 -18.14
C GLY A 75 25.42 12.56 -19.21
N ASP A 76 25.06 13.85 -19.18
CA ASP A 76 25.51 14.87 -20.14
C ASP A 76 26.73 15.72 -19.64
N ASN A 77 27.42 15.28 -18.58
CA ASN A 77 28.64 15.93 -18.04
C ASN A 77 29.90 15.09 -18.25
#